data_AF-A0AAD8Y075-F1
#
_entry.id   AF-A0AAD8Y075-F1
#
_cell.length_a   1.000
_cell.length_b   1.000
_cell.length_c   1.000
_cell.angle_alpha   90.00
_cell.angle_beta   90.00
_cell.angle_gamma   90.00
#
_symmetry.space_group_name_H-M   'P 1'
#
loop_
_entity.id
_entity.type
_entity.pdbx_description
1 polymer ?
#
loop_
_entity_poly.entity_id
_entity_poly.type
_entity_poly.pdbx_seq_one_letter_code
_entity_poly.pdbx_strand_id
1 'polypeptide(L)'
;MVLSTPTQLLPFLLLLARTYSAYGDDDDDLLTYKLSNGIHIPLVGMGVGNLQHELIPQVVSANLMPSQDIRLIDTAHNSHNEQILGQAVASFVAASRAQTRGGGGSSDKPPPLHVVTKVWYTHLGYERTKISVRESLDQLASKNTRQVYVHMLLHWPRCNDELEWMNCEEEENNLPQFVKDAGPPPHLDKQNAWKDSWRALEEMYNEHAAERHRSAGVEGKPIIASIGVSNFELDDMKALIEFAHVWPQIYQGNSWLIFHDPHLMTFLRAHDIFFQTYAVMFGIIQRRQDSPSAFHILSTVSRELTETIQSSNPDNVATQPIATEATIMLAYLVHSNIGIIPRAAATAHQHENSPSSIKAVIQHLTPDRIEKLERAIPALMKGEQLYTSVSFVNALEGAILIHWMHPDTNEEVVVSDLIHPGSVEVQQTHPGHIFVAYDAERKIRKEFVVGAGYGEEQQFRVEL
;
A
#
# COMPACT_ATOMS: atom_id res chain seq x y z
N MET A 1 -39.70 -8.93 16.13
CA MET A 1 -38.42 -9.31 16.74
C MET A 1 -37.36 -8.48 16.06
N VAL A 2 -36.56 -7.73 16.82
CA VAL A 2 -35.54 -6.80 16.32
C VAL A 2 -34.33 -7.59 15.80
N LEU A 3 -33.58 -6.98 14.86
CA LEU A 3 -32.28 -7.37 14.27
C LEU A 3 -32.42 -8.23 12.99
N SER A 4 -31.88 -7.87 11.82
CA SER A 4 -30.92 -6.81 11.46
C SER A 4 -31.10 -6.43 9.99
N THR A 5 -31.41 -5.15 9.73
CA THR A 5 -31.20 -4.51 8.42
C THR A 5 -29.71 -4.52 8.06
N PRO A 6 -29.32 -4.54 6.77
CA PRO A 6 -27.92 -4.45 6.36
C PRO A 6 -27.42 -3.01 6.59
N THR A 7 -27.11 -2.69 7.84
CA THR A 7 -26.63 -1.35 8.24
C THR A 7 -25.24 -1.40 8.89
N GLN A 8 -24.41 -2.36 8.45
CA GLN A 8 -22.97 -2.39 8.77
C GLN A 8 -22.06 -2.35 7.54
N LEU A 9 -22.52 -1.76 6.42
CA LEU A 9 -21.61 -1.15 5.45
C LEU A 9 -21.13 0.20 6.00
N LEU A 10 -20.39 0.16 7.11
CA LEU A 10 -19.61 1.29 7.61
C LEU A 10 -18.34 1.44 6.73
N PRO A 11 -17.91 2.67 6.47
CA PRO A 11 -18.05 3.36 5.19
C PRO A 11 -17.23 2.72 4.05
N PHE A 12 -17.92 2.10 3.09
CA PHE A 12 -17.38 1.67 1.78
C PHE A 12 -17.19 2.87 0.81
N LEU A 13 -16.70 4.00 1.33
CA LEU A 13 -16.37 5.22 0.58
C LEU A 13 -14.85 5.29 0.33
N LEU A 14 -14.23 4.14 0.08
CA LEU A 14 -13.03 4.03 -0.74
C LEU A 14 -13.36 4.31 -2.23
N LEU A 15 -14.64 4.28 -2.61
CA LEU A 15 -15.12 4.25 -4.00
C LEU A 15 -15.58 5.60 -4.59
N LEU A 16 -14.85 6.68 -4.33
CA LEU A 16 -14.66 7.69 -5.38
C LEU A 16 -13.17 7.73 -5.65
N ALA A 17 -12.69 6.66 -6.28
CA ALA A 17 -11.80 6.88 -7.42
C ALA A 17 -12.34 8.09 -8.16
N ARG A 18 -11.50 9.10 -8.40
CA ARG A 18 -11.78 10.06 -9.45
C ARG A 18 -12.29 9.24 -10.63
N THR A 19 -13.54 9.50 -10.96
CA THR A 19 -14.25 8.99 -12.12
C THR A 19 -13.29 8.83 -13.27
N TYR A 20 -13.31 7.63 -13.87
CA TYR A 20 -12.93 7.14 -15.21
C TYR A 20 -12.77 8.16 -16.37
N SER A 21 -12.35 9.40 -16.14
CA SER A 21 -12.53 10.54 -17.05
C SER A 21 -11.38 11.56 -17.00
N ALA A 22 -10.20 11.19 -16.51
CA ALA A 22 -9.02 12.05 -16.62
C ALA A 22 -7.74 11.26 -16.94
N TYR A 23 -7.85 10.16 -17.71
CA TYR A 23 -6.69 9.68 -18.45
C TYR A 23 -6.52 10.61 -19.65
N GLY A 24 -5.66 11.62 -19.49
CA GLY A 24 -5.00 12.22 -20.64
C GLY A 24 -4.18 11.15 -21.34
N ASP A 25 -4.04 11.26 -22.66
CA ASP A 25 -3.37 10.30 -23.56
C ASP A 25 -1.89 9.98 -23.24
N ASP A 26 -1.34 10.45 -22.11
CA ASP A 26 0.03 10.16 -21.69
C ASP A 26 0.08 8.96 -20.73
N ASP A 27 0.41 7.80 -21.28
CA ASP A 27 0.55 6.48 -20.64
C ASP A 27 1.60 6.43 -19.49
N ASP A 28 2.32 7.53 -19.25
CA ASP A 28 3.29 7.75 -18.17
C ASP A 28 2.65 8.26 -16.85
N ASP A 29 1.39 8.71 -16.87
CA ASP A 29 0.71 9.31 -15.70
C ASP A 29 0.21 8.25 -14.68
N LEU A 30 0.13 6.98 -15.08
CA LEU A 30 -0.44 5.87 -14.28
C LEU A 30 0.31 5.54 -12.99
N LEU A 31 1.61 5.83 -12.92
CA LEU A 31 2.47 5.42 -11.81
C LEU A 31 3.05 6.62 -11.05
N THR A 32 2.46 7.80 -11.20
CA THR A 32 2.87 8.99 -10.46
C THR A 32 1.67 9.65 -9.78
N TYR A 33 1.95 10.37 -8.69
CA TYR A 33 0.97 11.19 -7.99
C TYR A 33 1.45 12.63 -7.98
N LYS A 34 0.58 13.57 -8.36
CA LYS A 34 0.86 15.00 -8.25
C LYS A 34 0.55 15.47 -6.83
N LEU A 35 1.59 15.74 -6.05
CA LEU A 35 1.48 16.31 -4.70
C LEU A 35 0.78 17.68 -4.75
N SER A 36 0.24 18.12 -3.60
CA SER A 36 -0.45 19.41 -3.48
C SER A 36 0.44 20.63 -3.83
N ASN A 37 1.76 20.48 -3.80
CA ASN A 37 2.71 21.51 -4.26
C ASN A 37 3.08 21.41 -5.76
N GLY A 38 2.46 20.49 -6.51
CA GLY A 38 2.63 20.28 -7.94
C GLY A 38 3.78 19.35 -8.35
N ILE A 39 4.61 18.88 -7.42
CA ILE A 39 5.67 17.90 -7.70
C ILE A 39 5.04 16.53 -7.94
N HIS A 40 5.48 15.82 -8.98
CA HIS A 40 5.08 14.44 -9.23
C HIS A 40 6.00 13.50 -8.46
N ILE A 41 5.43 12.60 -7.65
CA ILE A 41 6.14 11.55 -6.92
C ILE A 41 5.78 10.18 -7.53
N PRO A 42 6.73 9.25 -7.73
CA PRO A 42 6.38 7.89 -8.13
C PRO A 42 5.48 7.19 -7.10
N LEU A 43 4.48 6.46 -7.55
CA LEU A 43 3.63 5.63 -6.67
C LEU A 43 4.35 4.35 -6.23
N VAL A 44 5.32 3.87 -7.02
CA VAL A 44 6.08 2.65 -6.73
C VAL A 44 7.51 3.01 -6.33
N GLY A 45 7.89 2.68 -5.10
CA GLY A 45 9.23 2.82 -4.58
C GLY A 45 9.78 1.55 -3.94
N MET A 46 10.93 1.68 -3.27
CA MET A 46 11.58 0.58 -2.55
C MET A 46 12.01 1.01 -1.15
N GLY A 47 11.72 0.21 -0.14
CA GLY A 47 12.19 0.45 1.23
C GLY A 47 13.58 -0.15 1.48
N VAL A 48 14.55 0.67 1.89
CA VAL A 48 15.91 0.24 2.25
C VAL A 48 16.26 0.43 3.73
N GLY A 49 15.44 1.15 4.49
CA GLY A 49 15.74 1.54 5.89
C GLY A 49 16.12 0.39 6.82
N ASN A 50 15.51 -0.80 6.64
CA ASN A 50 15.76 -2.00 7.45
C ASN A 50 16.39 -3.13 6.63
N LEU A 51 17.09 -2.81 5.53
CA LEU A 51 17.93 -3.79 4.83
C LEU A 51 19.28 -3.89 5.53
N GLN A 52 19.87 -5.09 5.49
CA GLN A 52 21.28 -5.26 5.83
C GLN A 52 22.12 -4.34 4.93
N HIS A 53 23.01 -3.57 5.56
CA HIS A 53 23.77 -2.51 4.90
C HIS A 53 24.58 -3.03 3.71
N GLU A 54 25.09 -4.26 3.80
CA GLU A 54 25.88 -4.93 2.78
C GLU A 54 25.05 -5.26 1.52
N LEU A 55 23.74 -5.41 1.65
CA LEU A 55 22.84 -5.72 0.54
C LEU A 55 22.36 -4.45 -0.19
N ILE A 56 22.46 -3.27 0.41
CA ILE A 56 21.94 -2.03 -0.17
C ILE A 56 22.54 -1.76 -1.56
N PRO A 57 23.87 -1.87 -1.79
CA PRO A 57 24.44 -1.61 -3.11
C PRO A 57 23.87 -2.50 -4.22
N GLN A 58 23.72 -3.81 -3.97
CA GLN A 58 23.18 -4.73 -4.98
C GLN A 58 21.68 -4.48 -5.25
N VAL A 59 20.90 -4.19 -4.20
CA VAL A 59 19.46 -3.96 -4.30
C VAL A 59 19.21 -2.65 -5.04
N VAL A 60 19.91 -1.57 -4.70
CA VAL A 60 19.80 -0.28 -5.41
C VAL A 60 20.20 -0.44 -6.89
N SER A 61 21.32 -1.11 -7.18
CA SER A 61 21.76 -1.33 -8.55
C SER A 61 20.71 -2.07 -9.39
N ALA A 62 20.12 -3.15 -8.85
CA ALA A 62 19.10 -3.93 -9.55
C ALA A 62 17.81 -3.13 -9.81
N ASN A 63 17.35 -2.33 -8.85
CA ASN A 63 16.11 -1.56 -8.97
C ASN A 63 16.23 -0.32 -9.86
N LEU A 64 17.42 0.25 -10.01
CA LEU A 64 17.68 1.37 -10.92
C LEU A 64 17.85 0.94 -12.38
N MET A 65 17.97 -0.36 -12.67
CA MET A 65 18.06 -0.88 -14.03
C MET A 65 16.82 -0.50 -14.85
N PRO A 66 16.93 -0.24 -16.17
CA PRO A 66 15.78 0.11 -17.01
C PRO A 66 14.64 -0.92 -17.01
N SER A 67 14.92 -2.19 -16.73
CA SER A 67 13.90 -3.25 -16.63
C SER A 67 13.03 -3.14 -15.37
N GLN A 68 13.50 -2.43 -14.35
CA GLN A 68 12.81 -2.20 -13.08
C GLN A 68 12.33 -0.74 -12.98
N ASP A 69 13.18 0.21 -13.35
CA ASP A 69 12.92 1.66 -13.39
C ASP A 69 12.31 2.22 -12.10
N ILE A 70 12.75 1.72 -10.94
CA ILE A 70 12.37 2.32 -9.66
C ILE A 70 13.09 3.66 -9.52
N ARG A 71 12.32 4.71 -9.24
CA ARG A 71 12.81 6.09 -9.07
C ARG A 71 12.53 6.66 -7.69
N LEU A 72 11.97 5.87 -6.77
CA LEU A 72 11.66 6.27 -5.41
C LEU A 72 12.28 5.30 -4.40
N ILE A 73 13.10 5.82 -3.49
CA ILE A 73 13.77 5.02 -2.45
C ILE A 73 13.40 5.58 -1.08
N ASP A 74 12.90 4.72 -0.21
CA ASP A 74 12.54 5.07 1.17
C ASP A 74 13.61 4.61 2.15
N THR A 75 14.09 5.54 2.96
CA THR A 75 15.00 5.31 4.08
C THR A 75 14.69 6.26 5.24
N ALA A 76 15.54 6.32 6.26
CA ALA A 76 15.47 7.29 7.35
C ALA A 76 16.87 7.64 7.85
N HIS A 77 17.02 8.79 8.51
CA HIS A 77 18.27 9.19 9.17
C HIS A 77 18.72 8.13 10.19
N ASN A 78 17.77 7.57 10.97
CA ASN A 78 18.03 6.51 11.94
C ASN A 78 18.42 5.15 11.34
N SER A 79 18.30 4.97 10.02
CA SER A 79 18.72 3.75 9.34
C SER A 79 20.24 3.70 9.09
N HIS A 80 20.94 4.82 9.27
CA HIS A 80 22.40 4.96 9.11
C HIS A 80 22.93 4.43 7.78
N ASN A 81 22.14 4.57 6.71
CA ASN A 81 22.46 4.01 5.40
C ASN A 81 22.33 5.02 4.24
N GLU A 82 22.06 6.30 4.53
CA GLU A 82 21.88 7.34 3.51
C GLU A 82 23.16 7.55 2.70
N GLN A 83 24.32 7.47 3.36
CA GLN A 83 25.62 7.52 2.69
C GLN A 83 25.83 6.30 1.76
N ILE A 84 25.44 5.10 2.22
CA ILE A 84 25.54 3.86 1.44
C ILE A 84 24.67 3.96 0.18
N LEU A 85 23.45 4.49 0.34
CA LEU A 85 22.53 4.77 -0.76
C LEU A 85 23.15 5.77 -1.77
N GLY A 86 23.66 6.91 -1.31
CA GLY A 86 24.32 7.90 -2.17
C GLY A 86 25.46 7.30 -3.01
N GLN A 87 26.30 6.47 -2.37
CA GLN A 87 27.41 5.77 -3.03
C GLN A 87 26.94 4.70 -4.03
N ALA A 88 25.89 3.94 -3.70
CA ALA A 88 25.32 2.93 -4.58
C ALA A 88 24.74 3.57 -5.86
N VAL A 89 23.99 4.66 -5.73
CA VAL A 89 23.46 5.42 -6.88
C VAL A 89 24.60 5.97 -7.74
N ALA A 90 25.62 6.57 -7.13
CA ALA A 90 26.79 7.08 -7.83
C ALA A 90 27.51 5.99 -8.65
N SER A 91 27.69 4.82 -8.05
CA SER A 91 28.35 3.66 -8.68
C SER A 91 27.55 3.14 -9.86
N PHE A 92 26.22 3.03 -9.71
CA PHE A 92 25.32 2.65 -10.79
C PHE A 92 25.42 3.62 -11.97
N VAL A 93 25.29 4.93 -11.72
CA VAL A 93 25.35 5.97 -12.77
C VAL A 93 26.68 5.94 -13.51
N ALA A 94 27.79 5.75 -12.79
CA ALA A 94 29.12 5.63 -13.40
C ALA A 94 29.24 4.40 -14.30
N ALA A 95 28.73 3.24 -13.86
CA ALA A 95 28.72 2.00 -14.63
C ALA A 95 27.87 2.12 -15.90
N SER A 96 26.66 2.69 -15.81
CA SER A 96 25.78 2.90 -16.97
C SER A 96 26.41 3.81 -18.01
N ARG A 97 27.07 4.91 -17.61
CA ARG A 97 27.80 5.81 -18.52
C ARG A 97 28.99 5.15 -19.20
N ALA A 98 29.67 4.22 -18.53
CA ALA A 98 30.79 3.49 -19.12
C ALA A 98 30.32 2.54 -20.24
N GLN A 99 29.13 1.95 -20.11
CA GLN A 99 28.56 1.03 -21.09
C GLN A 99 28.03 1.72 -22.35
N THR A 100 27.61 3.00 -22.28
CA THR A 100 27.05 3.75 -23.42
C THR A 100 28.10 4.45 -24.30
N ARG A 101 29.40 4.28 -24.04
CA ARG A 101 30.50 4.91 -24.80
C ARG A 101 30.63 4.44 -26.27
N GLY A 102 29.78 3.54 -26.74
CA GLY A 102 29.79 2.97 -28.10
C GLY A 102 28.79 3.54 -29.12
N GLY A 103 27.89 4.46 -28.75
CA GLY A 103 27.00 5.12 -29.72
C GLY A 103 25.63 5.49 -29.16
N GLY A 104 25.23 6.75 -29.38
CA GLY A 104 23.84 7.23 -29.21
C GLY A 104 23.40 7.59 -27.79
N GLY A 105 24.11 8.48 -27.09
CA GLY A 105 23.56 9.08 -25.88
C GLY A 105 22.56 10.18 -26.22
N SER A 106 21.27 10.00 -25.89
CA SER A 106 20.32 11.11 -25.81
C SER A 106 20.93 12.22 -24.93
N SER A 107 20.76 13.48 -25.35
CA SER A 107 21.14 14.67 -24.58
C SER A 107 20.27 14.91 -23.34
N ASP A 108 19.28 14.06 -23.10
CA ASP A 108 18.31 14.26 -22.02
C ASP A 108 18.89 13.82 -20.68
N LYS A 109 18.85 14.73 -19.72
CA LYS A 109 19.20 14.42 -18.33
C LYS A 109 18.21 13.37 -17.80
N PRO A 110 18.67 12.31 -17.10
CA PRO A 110 17.75 11.36 -16.51
C PRO A 110 16.83 12.06 -15.51
N PRO A 111 15.59 11.58 -15.35
CA PRO A 111 14.66 12.13 -14.37
C PRO A 111 15.26 12.05 -12.96
N PRO A 112 14.87 12.97 -12.05
CA PRO A 112 15.38 12.98 -10.69
C PRO A 112 15.09 11.66 -9.98
N LEU A 113 15.99 11.27 -9.09
CA LEU A 113 15.75 10.21 -8.11
C LEU A 113 14.99 10.81 -6.94
N HIS A 114 13.89 10.21 -6.54
CA HIS A 114 13.15 10.58 -5.34
C HIS A 114 13.67 9.76 -4.15
N VAL A 115 13.95 10.43 -3.04
CA VAL A 115 14.36 9.80 -1.78
C VAL A 115 13.46 10.30 -0.68
N VAL A 116 12.73 9.40 -0.03
CA VAL A 116 12.06 9.69 1.23
C VAL A 116 13.04 9.40 2.36
N THR A 117 13.28 10.39 3.21
CA THR A 117 14.04 10.22 4.45
C THR A 117 13.36 10.96 5.60
N LYS A 118 13.77 10.66 6.83
CA LYS A 118 12.96 10.95 8.01
C LYS A 118 13.80 11.37 9.20
N VAL A 119 13.38 12.45 9.86
CA VAL A 119 13.93 12.95 11.12
C VAL A 119 13.43 12.06 12.26
N TRP A 120 14.35 11.42 12.98
CA TRP A 120 14.01 10.54 14.11
C TRP A 120 13.49 11.35 15.30
N TYR A 121 12.72 10.70 16.18
CA TYR A 121 12.07 11.40 17.30
C TYR A 121 13.08 12.02 18.29
N THR A 122 14.29 11.47 18.37
CA THR A 122 15.40 12.03 19.17
C THR A 122 15.95 13.34 18.59
N HIS A 123 15.64 13.66 17.34
CA HIS A 123 16.08 14.90 16.69
C HIS A 123 14.94 15.92 16.55
N LEU A 124 13.82 15.72 17.25
CA LEU A 124 12.77 16.73 17.31
C LEU A 124 13.25 17.99 18.06
N GLY A 125 12.61 19.13 17.80
CA GLY A 125 13.09 20.46 18.17
C GLY A 125 13.81 21.18 17.03
N TYR A 126 13.73 22.51 17.01
CA TYR A 126 14.08 23.33 15.84
C TYR A 126 15.52 23.10 15.32
N GLU A 127 16.55 23.35 16.14
CA GLU A 127 17.95 23.17 15.70
C GLU A 127 18.35 21.69 15.57
N ARG A 128 17.82 20.80 16.43
CA ARG A 128 18.04 19.34 16.35
C ARG A 128 17.54 18.77 15.01
N THR A 129 16.38 19.24 14.55
CA THR A 129 15.81 18.86 13.26
C THR A 129 16.67 19.36 12.11
N LYS A 130 17.12 20.62 12.16
CA LYS A 130 18.02 21.15 11.12
C LYS A 130 19.33 20.36 11.04
N ILE A 131 19.88 19.89 12.16
CA ILE A 131 21.05 19.00 12.18
C ILE A 131 20.75 17.71 11.40
N SER A 132 19.71 16.98 11.78
CA SER A 132 19.34 15.70 11.14
C SER A 132 19.12 15.87 9.63
N VAL A 133 18.39 16.92 9.22
CA VAL A 133 18.15 17.20 7.79
C VAL A 133 19.45 17.48 7.05
N ARG A 134 20.35 18.32 7.58
CA ARG A 134 21.64 18.62 6.91
C ARG A 134 22.50 17.37 6.77
N GLU A 135 22.60 16.56 7.81
CA GLU A 135 23.36 15.30 7.77
C GLU A 135 22.81 14.36 6.70
N SER A 136 21.48 14.20 6.61
CA SER A 136 20.84 13.41 5.57
C SER A 136 21.14 13.94 4.16
N LEU A 137 21.02 15.25 3.94
CA LEU A 137 21.34 15.87 2.65
C LEU A 137 22.82 15.67 2.26
N ASP A 138 23.75 15.84 3.21
CA ASP A 138 25.18 15.66 2.98
C ASP A 138 25.54 14.19 2.67
N GLN A 139 24.93 13.25 3.39
CA GLN A 139 25.13 11.83 3.16
C GLN A 139 24.59 11.38 1.80
N LEU A 140 23.38 11.84 1.41
CA LEU A 140 22.79 11.56 0.11
C LEU A 140 23.54 12.21 -1.05
N ALA A 141 24.14 13.38 -0.81
CA ALA A 141 25.00 14.07 -1.78
C ALA A 141 26.33 13.34 -2.01
N SER A 142 26.78 12.50 -1.06
CA SER A 142 28.13 11.92 -1.08
C SER A 142 28.39 11.10 -2.35
N LYS A 143 29.14 11.71 -3.29
CA LYS A 143 29.49 11.18 -4.64
C LYS A 143 28.33 11.07 -5.63
N ASN A 144 27.10 11.41 -5.25
CA ASN A 144 25.95 11.28 -6.13
C ASN A 144 25.97 12.37 -7.22
N THR A 145 25.81 11.96 -8.48
CA THR A 145 25.82 12.86 -9.65
C THR A 145 24.45 12.99 -10.30
N ARG A 146 23.46 12.23 -9.84
CA ARG A 146 22.06 12.33 -10.26
C ARG A 146 21.36 13.40 -9.42
N GLN A 147 20.41 14.13 -10.02
CA GLN A 147 19.55 15.02 -9.25
C GLN A 147 18.72 14.19 -8.27
N VAL A 148 18.75 14.56 -6.99
CA VAL A 148 17.93 13.93 -5.95
C VAL A 148 16.86 14.92 -5.47
N TYR A 149 15.62 14.46 -5.44
CA TYR A 149 14.50 15.10 -4.78
C TYR A 149 14.25 14.40 -3.45
N VAL A 150 14.39 15.15 -2.37
CA VAL A 150 14.23 14.65 -1.00
C VAL A 150 12.83 15.01 -0.51
N HIS A 151 12.12 13.99 -0.07
CA HIS A 151 10.84 14.10 0.62
C HIS A 151 11.12 13.90 2.11
N MET A 152 11.21 15.00 2.86
CA MET A 152 11.65 14.97 4.25
C MET A 152 10.47 14.84 5.20
N LEU A 153 10.42 13.77 5.98
CA LEU A 153 9.32 13.51 6.92
C LEU A 153 9.76 13.63 8.38
N LEU A 154 8.86 14.04 9.27
CA LEU A 154 9.01 13.71 10.69
C LEU A 154 8.63 12.24 10.87
N HIS A 155 9.53 11.41 11.41
CA HIS A 155 9.32 9.95 11.45
C HIS A 155 8.25 9.55 12.48
N TRP A 156 8.21 10.24 13.61
CA TRP A 156 7.23 10.06 14.68
C TRP A 156 6.97 11.43 15.34
N PRO A 157 5.74 11.70 15.83
CA PRO A 157 5.43 12.96 16.51
C PRO A 157 6.10 13.08 17.88
N ARG A 158 6.50 11.96 18.48
CA ARG A 158 7.06 11.83 19.83
C ARG A 158 7.65 10.45 20.07
N CYS A 159 8.41 10.31 21.15
CA CYS A 159 8.76 9.01 21.67
C CYS A 159 7.57 8.39 22.44
N ASN A 160 7.31 7.09 22.24
CA ASN A 160 6.24 6.37 22.93
C ASN A 160 6.85 5.29 23.85
N ASP A 161 6.72 5.45 25.17
CA ASP A 161 7.28 4.50 26.15
C ASP A 161 6.52 3.16 26.17
N GLU A 162 5.32 3.11 25.59
CA GLU A 162 4.53 1.87 25.49
C GLU A 162 5.04 0.95 24.38
N LEU A 163 5.87 1.46 23.47
CA LEU A 163 6.50 0.67 22.41
C LEU A 163 7.84 0.14 22.92
N GLU A 164 7.91 -1.17 23.18
CA GLU A 164 9.09 -1.84 23.79
C GLU A 164 10.43 -1.58 23.07
N TRP A 165 10.39 -1.22 21.78
CA TRP A 165 11.58 -0.95 20.98
C TRP A 165 11.99 0.53 20.95
N MET A 166 11.19 1.45 21.49
CA MET A 166 11.52 2.88 21.59
C MET A 166 12.17 3.17 22.94
N ASN A 167 13.50 3.15 22.99
CA ASN A 167 14.24 3.34 24.23
C ASN A 167 14.54 4.83 24.46
N CYS A 168 13.50 5.64 24.74
CA CYS A 168 13.56 7.10 24.71
C CYS A 168 14.75 7.72 25.47
N GLU A 169 14.99 7.29 26.71
CA GLU A 169 16.05 7.82 27.57
C GLU A 169 17.44 7.32 27.13
N GLU A 170 17.56 6.02 26.81
CA GLU A 170 18.82 5.44 26.36
C GLU A 170 19.26 6.01 25.01
N GLU A 171 18.34 6.11 24.04
CA GLU A 171 18.61 6.70 22.74
C GLU A 171 19.02 8.17 22.87
N GLU A 172 18.38 8.96 23.74
CA GLU A 172 18.80 10.33 24.05
C GLU A 172 20.21 10.38 24.64
N ASN A 173 20.51 9.53 25.62
CA ASN A 173 21.81 9.51 26.29
C ASN A 173 22.96 9.17 25.34
N ASN A 174 22.69 8.30 24.36
CA ASN A 174 23.63 7.86 23.34
C ASN A 174 23.85 8.88 22.22
N LEU A 175 23.09 9.99 22.18
CA LEU A 175 23.29 11.03 21.17
C LEU A 175 24.63 11.75 21.33
N PRO A 176 25.23 12.20 20.21
CA PRO A 176 26.35 13.11 20.22
C PRO A 176 26.05 14.38 21.03
N GLN A 177 27.05 14.90 21.74
CA GLN A 177 26.87 16.07 22.60
C GLN A 177 26.33 17.29 21.85
N PHE A 178 26.79 17.53 20.61
CA PHE A 178 26.35 18.68 19.82
C PHE A 178 24.85 18.63 19.46
N VAL A 179 24.24 17.45 19.39
CA VAL A 179 22.78 17.30 19.19
C VAL A 179 22.05 17.66 20.48
N LYS A 180 22.54 17.18 21.62
CA LYS A 180 22.00 17.49 22.95
C LYS A 180 22.12 18.99 23.29
N ASP A 181 23.21 19.62 22.86
CA ASP A 181 23.44 21.07 23.05
C ASP A 181 22.52 21.93 22.17
N ALA A 182 21.97 21.38 21.08
CA ALA A 182 21.11 22.10 20.15
C ALA A 182 19.66 22.28 20.65
N GLY A 183 19.24 21.56 21.68
CA GLY A 183 17.90 21.71 22.24
C GLY A 183 17.57 20.67 23.31
N PRO A 184 16.52 20.90 24.12
CA PRO A 184 16.13 20.00 25.19
C PRO A 184 15.77 18.61 24.66
N PRO A 185 15.89 17.55 25.47
CA PRO A 185 15.47 16.20 25.10
C PRO A 185 13.99 16.14 24.70
N PRO A 186 13.64 15.73 23.46
CA PRO A 186 12.26 15.76 22.99
C PRO A 186 11.29 14.89 23.77
N HIS A 187 11.78 13.80 24.36
CA HIS A 187 10.97 12.88 25.14
C HIS A 187 10.44 13.52 26.45
N LEU A 188 10.99 14.67 26.88
CA LEU A 188 10.49 15.44 28.01
C LEU A 188 9.32 16.37 27.65
N ASP A 189 9.12 16.66 26.36
CA ASP A 189 7.99 17.45 25.83
C ASP A 189 7.34 16.74 24.63
N LYS A 190 6.77 15.57 24.91
CA LYS A 190 6.16 14.70 23.90
C LYS A 190 5.00 15.36 23.11
N GLN A 191 4.36 16.38 23.67
CA GLN A 191 3.22 17.02 23.04
C GLN A 191 3.61 18.11 22.03
N ASN A 192 4.75 18.80 22.26
CA ASN A 192 5.09 19.98 21.46
C ASN A 192 6.43 19.88 20.72
N ALA A 193 7.30 18.91 21.03
CA ALA A 193 8.62 18.82 20.39
C ALA A 193 8.57 18.80 18.84
N TRP A 194 7.53 18.16 18.27
CA TRP A 194 7.36 18.12 16.81
C TRP A 194 6.99 19.48 16.18
N LYS A 195 6.41 20.42 16.93
CA LYS A 195 5.95 21.72 16.40
C LYS A 195 7.14 22.56 15.93
N ASP A 196 8.18 22.62 16.75
CA ASP A 196 9.42 23.31 16.41
C ASP A 196 10.20 22.60 15.29
N SER A 197 10.12 21.28 15.23
CA SER A 197 10.60 20.51 14.08
C SER A 197 9.85 20.86 12.80
N TRP A 198 8.53 21.01 12.87
CA TRP A 198 7.74 21.40 11.70
C TRP A 198 8.15 22.78 11.21
N ARG A 199 8.30 23.76 12.10
CA ARG A 199 8.83 25.10 11.74
C ARG A 199 10.20 25.02 11.06
N ALA A 200 11.11 24.18 11.56
CA ALA A 200 12.41 23.98 10.95
C ALA A 200 12.30 23.36 9.55
N LEU A 201 11.42 22.37 9.35
CA LEU A 201 11.16 21.78 8.04
C LEU A 201 10.54 22.79 7.07
N GLU A 202 9.60 23.63 7.50
CA GLU A 202 9.01 24.69 6.68
C GLU A 202 10.08 25.67 6.18
N GLU A 203 10.96 26.11 7.07
CA GLU A 203 12.06 27.02 6.73
C GLU A 203 13.00 26.40 5.70
N MET A 204 13.53 25.21 5.98
CA MET A 204 14.44 24.53 5.05
C MET A 204 13.75 24.21 3.73
N TYR A 205 12.49 23.79 3.75
CA TYR A 205 11.70 23.59 2.53
C TYR A 205 11.57 24.90 1.72
N ASN A 206 11.38 26.04 2.36
CA ASN A 206 11.26 27.33 1.67
C ASN A 206 12.60 27.85 1.14
N GLU A 207 13.72 27.60 1.83
CA GLU A 207 15.08 27.92 1.36
C GLU A 207 15.38 27.23 0.01
N HIS A 208 14.88 26.00 -0.17
CA HIS A 208 15.04 25.24 -1.41
C HIS A 208 14.03 25.61 -2.52
N ALA A 209 13.10 26.55 -2.30
CA ALA A 209 12.04 26.88 -3.28
C ALA A 209 12.59 27.36 -4.63
N ALA A 210 13.60 28.24 -4.62
CA ALA A 210 14.24 28.74 -5.84
C ALA A 210 15.05 27.67 -6.60
N GLU A 211 15.45 26.60 -5.92
CA GLU A 211 16.16 25.47 -6.52
C GLU A 211 15.20 24.48 -7.19
N ARG A 212 13.99 24.32 -6.63
CA ARG A 212 12.91 23.53 -7.25
C ARG A 212 12.48 24.07 -8.63
N HIS A 213 12.50 25.39 -8.81
CA HIS A 213 12.02 26.05 -10.03
C HIS A 213 13.09 26.33 -11.10
N ARG A 214 14.37 26.18 -10.78
CA ARG A 214 15.45 26.34 -11.76
C ARG A 214 15.66 25.04 -12.52
N SER A 215 15.68 25.10 -13.85
CA SER A 215 16.05 23.97 -14.72
C SER A 215 17.45 23.47 -14.34
N ALA A 216 17.51 22.37 -13.59
CA ALA A 216 18.64 21.45 -13.39
C ALA A 216 20.03 22.08 -13.65
N GLY A 217 20.50 22.95 -12.75
CA GLY A 217 21.74 23.72 -12.94
C GLY A 217 22.82 23.56 -11.87
N VAL A 218 22.50 22.98 -10.71
CA VAL A 218 23.51 22.63 -9.69
C VAL A 218 23.61 21.11 -9.68
N GLU A 219 24.58 20.57 -10.40
CA GLU A 219 24.80 19.11 -10.44
C GLU A 219 24.99 18.54 -9.02
N GLY A 220 24.23 17.50 -8.70
CA GLY A 220 24.49 16.58 -7.60
C GLY A 220 24.04 16.99 -6.19
N LYS A 221 23.50 18.19 -5.96
CA LYS A 221 22.95 18.55 -4.63
C LYS A 221 21.50 18.08 -4.47
N PRO A 222 21.17 17.31 -3.41
CA PRO A 222 19.79 16.98 -3.10
C PRO A 222 18.96 18.24 -2.79
N ILE A 223 17.72 18.26 -3.27
CA ILE A 223 16.77 19.38 -3.10
C ILE A 223 15.60 18.87 -2.26
N ILE A 224 15.19 19.60 -1.23
CA ILE A 224 13.96 19.28 -0.48
C ILE A 224 12.75 19.59 -1.38
N ALA A 225 12.16 18.54 -1.94
CA ALA A 225 11.05 18.62 -2.90
C ALA A 225 9.68 18.67 -2.22
N SER A 226 9.55 18.05 -1.05
CA SER A 226 8.36 18.14 -0.20
C SER A 226 8.70 17.86 1.26
N ILE A 227 7.78 18.22 2.16
CA ILE A 227 7.83 17.89 3.58
C ILE A 227 6.55 17.15 3.99
N GLY A 228 6.65 16.36 5.05
CA GLY A 228 5.52 15.55 5.51
C GLY A 228 5.77 14.90 6.86
N VAL A 229 4.91 13.95 7.20
CA VAL A 229 4.95 13.27 8.50
C VAL A 229 4.72 11.78 8.34
N SER A 230 5.11 11.03 9.37
CA SER A 230 4.86 9.60 9.49
C SER A 230 4.38 9.29 10.91
N ASN A 231 3.44 8.36 11.02
CA ASN A 231 2.90 7.87 12.31
C ASN A 231 2.26 8.97 13.19
N PHE A 232 1.66 9.99 12.59
CA PHE A 232 0.87 11.01 13.30
C PHE A 232 -0.56 10.53 13.46
N GLU A 233 -1.11 10.56 14.68
CA GLU A 233 -2.51 10.23 14.89
C GLU A 233 -3.43 11.33 14.33
N LEU A 234 -4.73 11.05 14.21
CA LEU A 234 -5.71 12.01 13.68
C LEU A 234 -5.68 13.36 14.41
N ASP A 235 -5.56 13.37 15.73
CA ASP A 235 -5.54 14.62 16.50
C ASP A 235 -4.20 15.36 16.34
N ASP A 236 -3.09 14.65 16.15
CA ASP A 236 -1.81 15.25 15.78
C ASP A 236 -1.89 15.90 14.39
N MET A 237 -2.55 15.24 13.44
CA MET A 237 -2.76 15.77 12.09
C MET A 237 -3.64 17.02 12.09
N LYS A 238 -4.73 17.06 12.88
CA LYS A 238 -5.55 18.26 13.06
C LYS A 238 -4.70 19.40 13.64
N ALA A 239 -3.96 19.13 14.71
CA ALA A 239 -3.09 20.13 15.33
C ALA A 239 -2.02 20.65 14.37
N LEU A 240 -1.44 19.77 13.54
CA LEU A 240 -0.48 20.14 12.50
C LEU A 240 -1.09 21.08 11.46
N ILE A 241 -2.28 20.75 10.93
CA ILE A 241 -2.94 21.58 9.91
C ILE A 241 -3.34 22.96 10.45
N GLU A 242 -3.76 23.04 11.72
CA GLU A 242 -4.06 24.31 12.38
C GLU A 242 -2.80 25.17 12.63
N PHE A 243 -1.65 24.51 12.87
CA PHE A 243 -0.39 25.16 13.23
C PHE A 243 0.47 25.56 12.02
N ALA A 244 0.45 24.77 10.95
CA ALA A 244 1.36 24.86 9.83
C ALA A 244 1.03 26.01 8.87
N HIS A 245 2.08 26.66 8.35
CA HIS A 245 1.99 27.60 7.22
C HIS A 245 2.11 26.86 5.88
N VAL A 246 2.90 25.80 5.83
CA VAL A 246 3.01 24.86 4.72
C VAL A 246 2.44 23.54 5.20
N TRP A 247 1.30 23.12 4.66
CA TRP A 247 0.71 21.83 5.01
C TRP A 247 1.60 20.67 4.54
N PRO A 248 1.61 19.52 5.25
CA PRO A 248 2.34 18.34 4.81
C PRO A 248 1.83 17.88 3.43
N GLN A 249 2.74 17.61 2.49
CA GLN A 249 2.36 17.04 1.20
C GLN A 249 2.21 15.52 1.27
N ILE A 250 2.90 14.87 2.22
CA ILE A 250 2.99 13.42 2.34
C ILE A 250 2.68 13.02 3.78
N TYR A 251 1.85 12.00 3.92
CA TYR A 251 1.69 11.21 5.13
C TYR A 251 2.18 9.79 4.83
N GLN A 252 3.13 9.29 5.61
CA GLN A 252 3.57 7.89 5.52
C GLN A 252 3.01 7.08 6.69
N GLY A 253 2.41 5.92 6.42
CA GLY A 253 1.73 5.13 7.46
C GLY A 253 1.77 3.63 7.22
N ASN A 254 1.44 2.87 8.27
CA ASN A 254 1.26 1.42 8.15
C ASN A 254 0.04 1.11 7.28
N SER A 255 0.10 0.06 6.46
CA SER A 255 -1.03 -0.40 5.65
C SER A 255 -2.29 -0.72 6.45
N TRP A 256 -2.15 -0.98 7.75
CA TRP A 256 -3.28 -1.15 8.67
C TRP A 256 -4.22 0.06 8.69
N LEU A 257 -3.68 1.28 8.64
CA LEU A 257 -4.46 2.52 8.73
C LEU A 257 -5.48 2.64 7.60
N ILE A 258 -5.16 2.10 6.41
CA ILE A 258 -6.02 2.15 5.22
C ILE A 258 -7.40 1.55 5.50
N PHE A 259 -7.44 0.46 6.29
CA PHE A 259 -8.67 -0.31 6.52
C PHE A 259 -9.26 -0.12 7.92
N HIS A 260 -8.45 0.37 8.87
CA HIS A 260 -8.83 0.44 10.28
C HIS A 260 -8.97 1.85 10.84
N ASP A 261 -8.51 2.87 10.11
CA ASP A 261 -8.70 4.27 10.48
C ASP A 261 -9.33 5.09 9.33
N PRO A 262 -10.63 4.88 9.05
CA PRO A 262 -11.31 5.61 7.99
C PRO A 262 -11.36 7.13 8.26
N HIS A 263 -11.26 7.56 9.52
CA HIS A 263 -11.29 8.98 9.88
C HIS A 263 -10.00 9.69 9.50
N LEU A 264 -8.84 9.10 9.81
CA LEU A 264 -7.55 9.60 9.35
C LEU A 264 -7.49 9.59 7.82
N MET A 265 -7.86 8.50 7.17
CA MET A 265 -7.81 8.41 5.70
C MET A 265 -8.71 9.45 5.03
N THR A 266 -9.90 9.71 5.58
CA THR A 266 -10.79 10.77 5.10
C THR A 266 -10.18 12.16 5.31
N PHE A 267 -9.57 12.39 6.47
CA PHE A 267 -8.90 13.65 6.79
C PHE A 267 -7.77 13.95 5.81
N LEU A 268 -6.89 12.98 5.53
CA LEU A 268 -5.77 13.14 4.59
C LEU A 268 -6.26 13.50 3.18
N ARG A 269 -7.28 12.79 2.68
CA ARG A 269 -7.88 13.08 1.37
C ARG A 269 -8.50 14.48 1.29
N ALA A 270 -9.21 14.90 2.35
CA ALA A 270 -9.85 16.21 2.39
C ALA A 270 -8.85 17.38 2.34
N HIS A 271 -7.59 17.15 2.70
CA HIS A 271 -6.52 18.15 2.70
C HIS A 271 -5.49 17.95 1.59
N ASP A 272 -5.77 17.07 0.61
CA ASP A 272 -4.84 16.74 -0.50
C ASP A 272 -3.44 16.30 -0.02
N ILE A 273 -3.42 15.48 1.03
CA ILE A 273 -2.21 14.90 1.60
C ILE A 273 -2.03 13.50 1.02
N PHE A 274 -0.93 13.28 0.30
CA PHE A 274 -0.62 12.01 -0.32
C PHE A 274 -0.31 10.94 0.73
N PHE A 275 -0.98 9.78 0.65
CA PHE A 275 -0.72 8.66 1.55
C PHE A 275 0.27 7.67 0.92
N GLN A 276 1.39 7.44 1.60
CA GLN A 276 2.35 6.39 1.24
C GLN A 276 2.35 5.31 2.33
N THR A 277 2.15 4.06 1.94
CA THR A 277 2.06 2.95 2.87
C THR A 277 3.35 2.15 2.98
N TYR A 278 3.67 1.71 4.20
CA TYR A 278 4.66 0.68 4.48
C TYR A 278 3.99 -0.60 5.04
N ALA A 279 4.77 -1.67 5.21
CA ALA A 279 4.36 -2.95 5.80
C ALA A 279 3.26 -3.75 5.07
N VAL A 280 2.98 -3.48 3.77
CA VAL A 280 1.93 -4.17 2.99
C VAL A 280 2.00 -5.70 3.07
N MET A 281 3.20 -6.28 2.89
CA MET A 281 3.35 -7.75 2.87
C MET A 281 3.06 -8.41 4.22
N PHE A 282 3.62 -7.87 5.31
CA PHE A 282 3.40 -8.38 6.67
C PHE A 282 1.97 -8.10 7.13
N GLY A 283 1.46 -6.91 6.82
CA GLY A 283 0.12 -6.48 7.22
C GLY A 283 -1.00 -7.31 6.59
N ILE A 284 -0.84 -7.71 5.32
CA ILE A 284 -1.93 -8.33 4.54
C ILE A 284 -1.60 -9.77 4.11
N ILE A 285 -0.52 -9.98 3.35
CA ILE A 285 -0.26 -11.26 2.66
C ILE A 285 0.12 -12.39 3.63
N GLN A 286 0.90 -12.08 4.67
CA GLN A 286 1.34 -13.11 5.63
C GLN A 286 0.21 -13.64 6.52
N ARG A 287 -0.97 -13.01 6.50
CA ARG A 287 -2.18 -13.40 7.25
C ARG A 287 -3.07 -14.41 6.52
N ARG A 288 -2.58 -15.03 5.44
CA ARG A 288 -3.34 -16.01 4.63
C ARG A 288 -3.95 -17.17 5.41
N GLN A 289 -3.37 -17.54 6.56
CA GLN A 289 -3.90 -18.61 7.41
C GLN A 289 -5.04 -18.12 8.30
N ASP A 290 -5.10 -16.83 8.60
CA ASP A 290 -6.15 -16.22 9.42
C ASP A 290 -7.49 -16.19 8.67
N SER A 291 -7.45 -16.01 7.33
CA SER A 291 -8.63 -16.08 6.47
C SER A 291 -8.37 -16.83 5.14
N PRO A 292 -8.42 -18.17 5.13
CA PRO A 292 -8.19 -18.96 3.92
C PRO A 292 -9.23 -18.71 2.81
N SER A 293 -10.47 -18.44 3.18
CA SER A 293 -11.55 -18.11 2.22
C SER A 293 -11.28 -16.79 1.49
N ALA A 294 -10.87 -15.74 2.21
CA ALA A 294 -10.49 -14.47 1.59
C ALA A 294 -9.20 -14.59 0.79
N PHE A 295 -8.21 -15.37 1.28
CA PHE A 295 -7.01 -15.66 0.51
C PHE A 295 -7.31 -16.41 -0.79
N HIS A 296 -8.29 -17.31 -0.79
CA HIS A 296 -8.73 -18.02 -2.00
C HIS A 296 -9.27 -17.07 -3.07
N ILE A 297 -10.03 -16.04 -2.69
CA ILE A 297 -10.47 -14.99 -3.63
C ILE A 297 -9.25 -14.29 -4.25
N LEU A 298 -8.29 -13.88 -3.42
CA LEU A 298 -7.07 -13.20 -3.87
C LEU A 298 -6.26 -14.09 -4.84
N SER A 299 -6.07 -15.37 -4.53
CA SER A 299 -5.39 -16.34 -5.41
C SER A 299 -6.16 -16.62 -6.70
N THR A 300 -7.49 -16.56 -6.67
CA THR A 300 -8.30 -16.70 -7.88
C THR A 300 -8.09 -15.52 -8.82
N VAL A 301 -8.14 -14.29 -8.30
CA VAL A 301 -7.84 -13.06 -9.06
C VAL A 301 -6.40 -13.08 -9.58
N SER A 302 -5.44 -13.59 -8.80
CA SER A 302 -4.05 -13.85 -9.20
C SER A 302 -3.89 -14.70 -10.44
N ARG A 303 -4.55 -15.85 -10.45
CA ARG A 303 -4.54 -16.75 -11.61
C ARG A 303 -5.19 -16.10 -12.84
N GLU A 304 -6.39 -15.51 -12.68
CA GLU A 304 -7.11 -14.88 -13.78
C GLU A 304 -6.32 -13.73 -14.43
N LEU A 305 -5.67 -12.89 -13.62
CA LEU A 305 -4.83 -11.80 -14.11
C LEU A 305 -3.58 -12.31 -14.81
N THR A 306 -2.92 -13.32 -14.25
CA THR A 306 -1.74 -13.93 -14.87
C THR A 306 -2.08 -14.51 -16.25
N GLU A 307 -3.18 -15.25 -16.36
CA GLU A 307 -3.69 -15.78 -17.63
C GLU A 307 -4.00 -14.64 -18.62
N THR A 308 -4.65 -13.56 -18.14
CA THR A 308 -4.98 -12.40 -18.98
C THR A 308 -3.72 -11.73 -19.53
N ILE A 309 -2.75 -11.42 -18.65
CA ILE A 309 -1.49 -10.76 -19.02
C ILE A 309 -0.74 -11.62 -20.05
N GLN A 310 -0.57 -12.91 -19.77
CA GLN A 310 0.13 -13.83 -20.67
C GLN A 310 -0.58 -14.00 -22.03
N SER A 311 -1.92 -14.00 -22.05
CA SER A 311 -2.69 -14.11 -23.29
C SER A 311 -2.62 -12.85 -24.18
N SER A 312 -2.32 -11.69 -23.58
CA SER A 312 -2.23 -10.41 -24.30
C SER A 312 -1.01 -10.31 -25.23
N ASN A 313 0.04 -11.11 -24.98
CA ASN A 313 1.25 -11.19 -25.81
C ASN A 313 1.78 -12.65 -25.88
N PRO A 314 1.14 -13.50 -26.70
CA PRO A 314 1.41 -14.94 -26.74
C PRO A 314 2.81 -15.29 -27.26
N ASP A 315 3.47 -14.39 -27.98
CA ASP A 315 4.83 -14.62 -28.51
C ASP A 315 5.92 -14.48 -27.43
N ASN A 316 5.61 -13.92 -26.26
CA ASN A 316 6.57 -13.59 -25.21
C ASN A 316 6.10 -13.99 -23.80
N VAL A 317 5.30 -15.07 -23.68
CA VAL A 317 4.71 -15.52 -22.39
C VAL A 317 5.75 -15.67 -21.29
N ALA A 318 6.93 -16.23 -21.59
CA ALA A 318 7.98 -16.48 -20.59
C ALA A 318 8.62 -15.21 -20.00
N THR A 319 8.45 -14.06 -20.67
CA THR A 319 8.97 -12.76 -20.20
C THR A 319 7.86 -11.87 -19.64
N GLN A 320 6.61 -12.30 -19.71
CA GLN A 320 5.50 -11.52 -19.15
C GLN A 320 5.49 -11.58 -17.62
N PRO A 321 5.09 -10.50 -16.94
CA PRO A 321 4.93 -10.49 -15.49
C PRO A 321 3.93 -11.55 -15.03
N ILE A 322 4.22 -12.15 -13.88
CA ILE A 322 3.27 -12.99 -13.14
C ILE A 322 2.58 -12.10 -12.11
N ALA A 323 1.24 -12.10 -12.12
CA ALA A 323 0.45 -11.31 -11.18
C ALA A 323 0.28 -12.10 -9.87
N THR A 324 1.35 -12.19 -9.07
CA THR A 324 1.28 -12.85 -7.76
C THR A 324 0.31 -12.11 -6.82
N GLU A 325 -0.10 -12.76 -5.73
CA GLU A 325 -0.94 -12.12 -4.71
C GLU A 325 -0.30 -10.85 -4.15
N ALA A 326 1.03 -10.82 -4.03
CA ALA A 326 1.79 -9.65 -3.63
C ALA A 326 1.69 -8.53 -4.68
N THR A 327 1.95 -8.85 -5.95
CA THR A 327 1.87 -7.89 -7.06
C THR A 327 0.46 -7.28 -7.16
N ILE A 328 -0.58 -8.09 -7.00
CA ILE A 328 -1.98 -7.63 -7.08
C ILE A 328 -2.33 -6.71 -5.93
N MET A 329 -1.91 -7.04 -4.71
CA MET A 329 -2.12 -6.17 -3.56
C MET A 329 -1.47 -4.80 -3.77
N LEU A 330 -0.23 -4.80 -4.24
CA LEU A 330 0.52 -3.58 -4.55
C LEU A 330 -0.15 -2.80 -5.68
N ALA A 331 -0.61 -3.48 -6.74
CA ALA A 331 -1.30 -2.86 -7.85
C ALA A 331 -2.65 -2.25 -7.46
N TYR A 332 -3.42 -2.91 -6.60
CA TYR A 332 -4.67 -2.37 -6.05
C TYR A 332 -4.44 -1.07 -5.27
N LEU A 333 -3.40 -1.03 -4.44
CA LEU A 333 -3.03 0.17 -3.69
C LEU A 333 -2.62 1.31 -4.63
N VAL A 334 -1.76 1.03 -5.61
CA VAL A 334 -1.33 2.03 -6.61
C VAL A 334 -2.51 2.51 -7.45
N HIS A 335 -3.41 1.62 -7.88
CA HIS A 335 -4.67 1.98 -8.56
C HIS A 335 -5.54 2.92 -7.71
N SER A 336 -5.46 2.80 -6.38
CA SER A 336 -6.15 3.67 -5.42
C SER A 336 -5.38 4.95 -5.08
N ASN A 337 -4.35 5.31 -5.85
CA ASN A 337 -3.44 6.45 -5.61
C ASN A 337 -2.70 6.39 -4.26
N ILE A 338 -2.43 5.19 -3.76
CA ILE A 338 -1.62 4.99 -2.55
C ILE A 338 -0.19 4.63 -2.97
N GLY A 339 0.77 5.40 -2.47
CA GLY A 339 2.18 5.12 -2.69
C GLY A 339 2.62 3.85 -1.94
N ILE A 340 3.42 3.01 -2.58
CA ILE A 340 3.95 1.77 -2.00
C ILE A 340 5.48 1.78 -1.98
N ILE A 341 6.06 1.21 -0.91
CA ILE A 341 7.51 1.08 -0.75
C ILE A 341 7.88 -0.33 -0.27
N PRO A 342 7.56 -1.39 -1.04
CA PRO A 342 7.89 -2.75 -0.67
C PRO A 342 9.40 -2.93 -0.47
N ARG A 343 9.76 -3.77 0.50
CA ARG A 343 11.15 -4.17 0.76
C ARG A 343 11.40 -5.55 0.15
N ALA A 344 12.38 -5.65 -0.74
CA ALA A 344 12.77 -6.91 -1.34
C ALA A 344 14.29 -7.02 -1.52
N ALA A 345 14.92 -7.94 -0.80
CA ALA A 345 16.35 -8.26 -1.00
C ALA A 345 16.57 -9.19 -2.20
N ALA A 346 15.64 -10.12 -2.45
CA ALA A 346 15.71 -11.06 -3.56
C ALA A 346 15.32 -10.41 -4.90
N THR A 347 16.11 -10.64 -5.95
CA THR A 347 15.87 -10.08 -7.28
C THR A 347 14.51 -10.47 -7.87
N ALA A 348 14.05 -11.70 -7.62
CA ALA A 348 12.73 -12.15 -8.08
C ALA A 348 11.60 -11.27 -7.50
N HIS A 349 11.61 -11.02 -6.19
CA HIS A 349 10.61 -10.14 -5.56
C HIS A 349 10.78 -8.67 -5.99
N GLN A 350 12.00 -8.20 -6.29
CA GLN A 350 12.18 -6.86 -6.86
C GLN A 350 11.49 -6.75 -8.22
N HIS A 351 11.64 -7.78 -9.07
CA HIS A 351 10.93 -7.86 -10.34
C HIS A 351 9.41 -7.91 -10.19
N GLU A 352 8.89 -8.71 -9.25
CA GLU A 352 7.44 -8.76 -8.97
C GLU A 352 6.89 -7.41 -8.51
N ASN A 353 7.67 -6.65 -7.73
CA ASN A 353 7.28 -5.35 -7.19
C ASN A 353 7.58 -4.17 -8.13
N SER A 354 8.05 -4.42 -9.35
CA SER A 354 8.50 -3.38 -10.26
C SER A 354 7.33 -2.54 -10.81
N PRO A 355 7.56 -1.25 -11.13
CA PRO A 355 6.66 -0.43 -11.92
C PRO A 355 6.04 -1.15 -13.13
N SER A 356 6.83 -1.91 -13.89
CA SER A 356 6.36 -2.66 -15.06
C SER A 356 5.39 -3.79 -14.71
N SER A 357 5.70 -4.58 -13.68
CA SER A 357 4.82 -5.65 -13.19
C SER A 357 3.51 -5.08 -12.62
N ILE A 358 3.61 -3.98 -11.86
CA ILE A 358 2.44 -3.30 -11.31
C ILE A 358 1.55 -2.70 -12.41
N LYS A 359 2.13 -2.01 -13.41
CA LYS A 359 1.39 -1.46 -14.55
C LYS A 359 0.65 -2.55 -15.34
N ALA A 360 1.31 -3.68 -15.59
CA ALA A 360 0.70 -4.82 -16.28
C ALA A 360 -0.55 -5.34 -15.55
N VAL A 361 -0.55 -5.34 -14.22
CA VAL A 361 -1.74 -5.71 -13.44
C VAL A 361 -2.81 -4.62 -13.51
N ILE A 362 -2.46 -3.35 -13.28
CA ILE A 362 -3.42 -2.23 -13.25
C ILE A 362 -4.23 -2.14 -14.54
N GLN A 363 -3.59 -2.33 -15.69
CA GLN A 363 -4.24 -2.30 -17.01
C GLN A 363 -5.36 -3.34 -17.18
N HIS A 364 -5.38 -4.38 -16.34
CA HIS A 364 -6.36 -5.45 -16.36
C HIS A 364 -7.21 -5.53 -15.07
N LEU A 365 -7.12 -4.56 -14.16
CA LEU A 365 -8.00 -4.46 -12.99
C LEU A 365 -9.39 -3.94 -13.41
N THR A 366 -10.26 -4.86 -13.81
CA THR A 366 -11.67 -4.55 -14.12
C THR A 366 -12.47 -4.27 -12.84
N PRO A 367 -13.63 -3.59 -12.92
CA PRO A 367 -14.50 -3.36 -11.77
C PRO A 367 -14.88 -4.64 -11.00
N ASP A 368 -15.13 -5.75 -11.69
CA ASP A 368 -15.40 -7.07 -11.08
C ASP A 368 -14.22 -7.57 -10.23
N ARG A 369 -12.99 -7.47 -10.77
CA ARG A 369 -11.78 -7.85 -10.03
C ARG A 369 -11.56 -6.93 -8.83
N ILE A 370 -11.79 -5.63 -8.99
CA ILE A 370 -11.69 -4.66 -7.90
C ILE A 370 -12.68 -5.01 -6.79
N GLU A 371 -13.93 -5.32 -7.10
CA GLU A 371 -14.93 -5.71 -6.10
C GLU A 371 -14.51 -6.97 -5.32
N LYS A 372 -13.98 -7.99 -6.02
CA LYS A 372 -13.43 -9.20 -5.38
C LYS A 372 -12.30 -8.86 -4.42
N LEU A 373 -11.38 -7.97 -4.82
CA LEU A 373 -10.28 -7.52 -3.97
C LEU A 373 -10.78 -6.71 -2.77
N GLU A 374 -11.74 -5.80 -2.97
CA GLU A 374 -12.33 -4.99 -1.90
C GLU A 374 -13.09 -5.81 -0.87
N ARG A 375 -13.58 -7.00 -1.26
CA ARG A 375 -14.15 -7.97 -0.32
C ARG A 375 -13.07 -8.76 0.42
N ALA A 376 -12.06 -9.24 -0.31
CA ALA A 376 -11.03 -10.13 0.24
C ALA A 376 -10.04 -9.42 1.16
N ILE A 377 -9.58 -8.21 0.80
CA ILE A 377 -8.49 -7.52 1.50
C ILE A 377 -8.87 -7.16 2.95
N PRO A 378 -10.03 -6.53 3.23
CA PRO A 378 -10.42 -6.22 4.61
C PRO A 378 -10.62 -7.48 5.45
N ALA A 379 -11.17 -8.54 4.85
CA ALA A 379 -11.36 -9.83 5.52
C ALA A 379 -10.02 -10.48 5.90
N LEU A 380 -9.03 -10.45 4.99
CA LEU A 380 -7.65 -10.89 5.27
C LEU A 380 -7.01 -10.07 6.38
N MET A 381 -7.19 -8.75 6.35
CA MET A 381 -6.64 -7.85 7.38
C MET A 381 -7.24 -8.14 8.76
N LYS A 382 -8.55 -8.39 8.83
CA LYS A 382 -9.23 -8.68 10.10
C LYS A 382 -9.07 -10.13 10.57
N GLY A 383 -8.65 -11.04 9.70
CA GLY A 383 -8.72 -12.49 9.97
C GLY A 383 -10.16 -13.00 9.99
N GLU A 384 -11.06 -12.37 9.23
CA GLU A 384 -12.47 -12.73 9.12
C GLU A 384 -12.68 -13.73 7.99
N GLN A 385 -13.41 -14.82 8.25
CA GLN A 385 -13.80 -15.76 7.20
C GLN A 385 -14.95 -15.21 6.36
N LEU A 386 -14.86 -15.42 5.05
CA LEU A 386 -15.94 -15.16 4.12
C LEU A 386 -16.70 -16.45 3.84
N TYR A 387 -18.02 -16.39 3.92
CA TYR A 387 -18.94 -17.48 3.59
C TYR A 387 -19.76 -17.10 2.36
N THR A 388 -20.28 -18.09 1.66
CA THR A 388 -21.27 -17.89 0.61
C THR A 388 -22.66 -17.88 1.25
N SER A 389 -23.51 -16.95 0.87
CA SER A 389 -24.92 -16.98 1.27
C SER A 389 -25.77 -17.58 0.17
N VAL A 390 -26.64 -18.53 0.50
CA VAL A 390 -27.62 -19.05 -0.45
C VAL A 390 -29.03 -18.88 0.07
N SER A 391 -29.95 -18.52 -0.81
CA SER A 391 -31.37 -18.41 -0.48
C SER A 391 -32.20 -19.38 -1.29
N PHE A 392 -33.12 -20.09 -0.64
CA PHE A 392 -34.04 -21.02 -1.28
C PHE A 392 -35.44 -20.40 -1.26
N VAL A 393 -35.98 -20.12 -2.46
CA VAL A 393 -37.34 -19.66 -2.64
C VAL A 393 -38.22 -20.84 -3.03
N ASN A 394 -39.17 -21.18 -2.17
CA ASN A 394 -40.13 -22.22 -2.48
C ASN A 394 -41.20 -21.70 -3.45
N ALA A 395 -41.15 -22.16 -4.70
CA ALA A 395 -42.11 -21.82 -5.75
C ALA A 395 -43.21 -22.89 -5.96
N LEU A 396 -43.27 -23.90 -5.10
CA LEU A 396 -44.28 -24.97 -5.14
C LEU A 396 -45.51 -24.63 -4.29
N GLU A 397 -46.58 -25.40 -4.48
CA GLU A 397 -47.80 -25.32 -3.65
C GLU A 397 -47.64 -26.00 -2.28
N GLY A 398 -46.69 -26.93 -2.15
CA GLY A 398 -46.38 -27.67 -0.93
C GLY A 398 -45.12 -27.16 -0.23
N ALA A 399 -44.96 -27.51 1.05
CA ALA A 399 -43.74 -27.21 1.78
C ALA A 399 -42.57 -28.10 1.33
N ILE A 400 -41.35 -27.58 1.42
CA ILE A 400 -40.11 -28.28 1.05
C ILE A 400 -39.15 -28.39 2.24
N LEU A 401 -38.24 -29.35 2.16
CA LEU A 401 -37.14 -29.56 3.11
C LEU A 401 -35.81 -29.42 2.39
N ILE A 402 -34.88 -28.65 2.96
CA ILE A 402 -33.53 -28.50 2.42
C ILE A 402 -32.55 -29.29 3.29
N HIS A 403 -31.73 -30.08 2.62
CA HIS A 403 -30.62 -30.82 3.22
C HIS A 403 -29.32 -30.34 2.60
N TRP A 404 -28.26 -30.30 3.38
CA TRP A 404 -26.89 -30.15 2.91
C TRP A 404 -26.26 -31.53 2.75
N MET A 405 -25.53 -31.76 1.66
CA MET A 405 -24.79 -33.00 1.45
C MET A 405 -23.34 -32.82 1.91
N HIS A 406 -22.94 -33.61 2.90
CA HIS A 406 -21.57 -33.58 3.42
C HIS A 406 -20.58 -34.03 2.33
N PRO A 407 -19.54 -33.26 2.00
CA PRO A 407 -18.68 -33.49 0.83
C PRO A 407 -17.87 -34.79 0.92
N ASP A 408 -17.42 -35.18 2.12
CA ASP A 408 -16.58 -36.38 2.27
C ASP A 408 -17.38 -37.69 2.44
N THR A 409 -18.56 -37.63 3.06
CA THR A 409 -19.35 -38.81 3.44
C THR A 409 -20.58 -39.02 2.56
N ASN A 410 -20.97 -38.01 1.78
CA ASN A 410 -22.23 -37.92 1.04
C ASN A 410 -23.48 -38.08 1.93
N GLU A 411 -23.35 -37.87 3.24
CA GLU A 411 -24.50 -37.90 4.15
C GLU A 411 -25.33 -36.62 4.00
N GLU A 412 -26.65 -36.76 3.94
CA GLU A 412 -27.57 -35.63 3.86
C GLU A 412 -27.98 -35.18 5.28
N VAL A 413 -27.64 -33.93 5.61
CA VAL A 413 -27.91 -33.29 6.90
C VAL A 413 -29.04 -32.28 6.72
N VAL A 414 -30.08 -32.37 7.54
CA VAL A 414 -31.18 -31.38 7.53
C VAL A 414 -30.65 -30.03 8.03
N VAL A 415 -30.85 -28.96 7.24
CA VAL A 415 -30.34 -27.62 7.56
C VAL A 415 -31.42 -26.56 7.74
N SER A 416 -32.67 -26.89 7.41
CA SER A 416 -33.81 -25.99 7.58
C SER A 416 -35.01 -26.72 8.16
N ASP A 417 -35.90 -25.95 8.80
CA ASP A 417 -37.29 -26.36 9.00
C ASP A 417 -38.03 -26.42 7.65
N LEU A 418 -39.30 -26.85 7.67
CA LEU A 418 -40.17 -26.85 6.50
C LEU A 418 -40.31 -25.43 5.92
N ILE A 419 -39.87 -25.26 4.68
CA ILE A 419 -39.98 -23.99 3.94
C ILE A 419 -41.33 -24.00 3.22
N HIS A 420 -42.23 -23.11 3.64
CA HIS A 420 -43.57 -23.00 3.08
C HIS A 420 -43.59 -22.26 1.74
N PRO A 421 -44.66 -22.43 0.92
CA PRO A 421 -44.82 -21.69 -0.32
C PRO A 421 -44.63 -20.19 -0.13
N GLY A 422 -43.78 -19.56 -0.96
CA GLY A 422 -43.50 -18.13 -0.91
C GLY A 422 -42.58 -17.68 0.24
N SER A 423 -42.13 -18.57 1.13
CA SER A 423 -41.07 -18.23 2.10
C SER A 423 -39.68 -18.39 1.50
N VAL A 424 -38.73 -17.68 2.10
CA VAL A 424 -37.31 -17.71 1.73
C VAL A 424 -36.51 -18.19 2.93
N GLU A 425 -35.69 -19.20 2.72
CA GLU A 425 -34.73 -19.69 3.71
C GLU A 425 -33.32 -19.30 3.28
N VAL A 426 -32.49 -18.82 4.22
CA VAL A 426 -31.12 -18.38 3.95
C VAL A 426 -30.13 -19.26 4.71
N GLN A 427 -29.09 -19.72 4.03
CA GLN A 427 -28.07 -20.59 4.59
C GLN A 427 -26.68 -20.03 4.29
N GLN A 428 -25.78 -20.10 5.28
CA GLN A 428 -24.35 -19.81 5.10
C GLN A 428 -23.64 -21.09 4.71
N THR A 429 -22.81 -21.03 3.67
CA THR A 429 -22.23 -22.19 3.02
C THR A 429 -20.89 -21.85 2.35
N HIS A 430 -20.35 -22.77 1.54
CA HIS A 430 -19.13 -22.58 0.77
C HIS A 430 -19.37 -22.86 -0.73
N PRO A 431 -18.55 -22.31 -1.63
CA PRO A 431 -18.62 -22.60 -3.05
C PRO A 431 -18.49 -24.11 -3.33
N GLY A 432 -19.29 -24.63 -4.25
CA GLY A 432 -19.30 -26.05 -4.61
C GLY A 432 -20.06 -26.97 -3.64
N HIS A 433 -20.58 -26.47 -2.50
CA HIS A 433 -21.49 -27.25 -1.67
C HIS A 433 -22.73 -27.69 -2.46
N ILE A 434 -23.28 -28.85 -2.10
CA ILE A 434 -24.49 -29.39 -2.71
C ILE A 434 -25.61 -29.38 -1.68
N PHE A 435 -26.73 -28.78 -2.06
CA PHE A 435 -27.99 -28.84 -1.31
C PHE A 435 -28.99 -29.72 -2.06
N VAL A 436 -29.84 -30.38 -1.30
CA VAL A 436 -30.89 -31.26 -1.82
C VAL A 436 -32.22 -30.80 -1.29
N ALA A 437 -33.13 -30.42 -2.19
CA ALA A 437 -34.51 -30.13 -1.83
C ALA A 437 -35.39 -31.37 -2.00
N TYR A 438 -36.25 -31.59 -1.01
CA TYR A 438 -37.32 -32.57 -1.05
C TYR A 438 -38.67 -31.88 -0.91
N ASP A 439 -39.70 -32.46 -1.52
CA ASP A 439 -41.08 -32.19 -1.12
C ASP A 439 -41.37 -32.76 0.27
N ALA A 440 -42.46 -32.31 0.90
CA ALA A 440 -42.84 -32.74 2.26
C ALA A 440 -42.98 -34.28 2.41
N GLU A 441 -43.28 -34.99 1.32
CA GLU A 441 -43.43 -36.46 1.29
C GLU A 441 -42.14 -37.21 0.89
N ARG A 442 -41.04 -36.49 0.61
CA ARG A 442 -39.75 -37.03 0.12
C ARG A 442 -39.86 -37.90 -1.14
N LYS A 443 -40.82 -37.61 -2.02
CA LYS A 443 -41.00 -38.27 -3.31
C LYS A 443 -40.20 -37.63 -4.42
N ILE A 444 -39.95 -36.32 -4.33
CA ILE A 444 -39.18 -35.57 -5.31
C ILE A 444 -37.88 -35.12 -4.68
N ARG A 445 -36.79 -35.23 -5.45
CA ARG A 445 -35.43 -34.87 -5.04
C ARG A 445 -34.79 -34.02 -6.12
N LYS A 446 -34.32 -32.83 -5.76
CA LYS A 446 -33.56 -31.95 -6.68
C LYS A 446 -32.31 -31.43 -6.00
N GLU A 447 -31.20 -31.54 -6.72
CA GLU A 447 -29.89 -31.05 -6.26
C GLU A 447 -29.65 -29.62 -6.75
N PHE A 448 -29.00 -28.84 -5.89
CA PHE A 448 -28.57 -27.47 -6.15
C PHE A 448 -27.10 -27.37 -5.78
N VAL A 449 -26.26 -27.10 -6.78
CA VAL A 449 -24.83 -26.87 -6.57
C VAL A 449 -24.61 -25.37 -6.38
N VAL A 450 -23.95 -25.00 -5.29
CA VAL A 450 -23.57 -23.61 -5.02
C VAL A 450 -22.50 -23.18 -6.01
N GLY A 451 -22.88 -22.29 -6.93
CA GLY A 451 -21.99 -21.69 -7.92
C GLY A 451 -21.43 -20.34 -7.49
N ALA A 452 -22.05 -19.68 -6.50
CA ALA A 452 -21.54 -18.44 -5.93
C ALA A 452 -20.22 -18.64 -5.17
N GLY A 453 -19.34 -17.66 -5.29
CA GLY A 453 -18.04 -17.58 -4.61
C GLY A 453 -18.14 -17.17 -3.15
N TYR A 454 -16.98 -17.04 -2.50
CA TYR A 454 -16.90 -16.55 -1.12
C TYR A 454 -17.35 -15.09 -1.00
N GLY A 455 -18.21 -14.82 -0.03
CA GLY A 455 -18.81 -13.50 0.20
C GLY A 455 -19.82 -13.07 -0.87
N GLU A 456 -20.26 -14.00 -1.73
CA GLU A 456 -21.34 -13.78 -2.69
C GLU A 456 -22.66 -14.38 -2.21
N GLU A 457 -23.74 -13.95 -2.85
CA GLU A 457 -25.08 -14.46 -2.62
C GLU A 457 -25.61 -15.18 -3.87
N GLN A 458 -26.29 -16.31 -3.68
CA GLN A 458 -26.99 -17.02 -4.76
C GLN A 458 -28.41 -17.38 -4.36
N GLN A 459 -29.36 -17.11 -5.25
CA GLN A 459 -30.74 -17.52 -5.05
C GLN A 459 -31.06 -18.76 -5.88
N PHE A 460 -31.61 -19.77 -5.21
CA PHE A 460 -32.20 -20.95 -5.83
C PHE A 460 -33.71 -20.84 -5.78
N ARG A 461 -34.33 -20.95 -6.95
CA ARG A 461 -35.78 -21.10 -7.07
C ARG A 461 -36.10 -22.59 -7.15
N VAL A 462 -36.82 -23.08 -6.15
CA VAL A 462 -37.18 -24.50 -6.06
C VAL A 462 -38.46 -24.74 -6.85
N GLU A 463 -38.28 -25.17 -8.09
CA GLU A 463 -39.33 -25.66 -8.99
C GLU A 463 -39.03 -27.14 -9.23
N LEU A 464 -39.86 -28.00 -8.65
CA LEU A 464 -39.73 -29.47 -8.67
C LEU A 464 -40.56 -30.09 -9.79
#